data_AF-A0A521L1Z2-F1
#
_entry.id   AF-A0A521L1Z2-F1
#
_cell.length_a   1.000
_cell.length_b   1.000
_cell.length_c   1.000
_cell.angle_alpha   90.00
_cell.angle_beta   90.00
_cell.angle_gamma   90.00
#
_symmetry.space_group_name_H-M   'P 1'
#
loop_
_entity.id
_entity.type
_entity.pdbx_description
1 polymer ?
#
loop_
_entity_poly.entity_id
_entity_poly.type
_entity_poly.pdbx_seq_one_letter_code
_entity_poly.pdbx_strand_id
1 'polypeptide(L)' 'MKTMMVKTEQDRAVHCDRCGGLMVWECLSDLDIDGWRCVVCGDFVDPIILAHRRERPETGY' A
#
# COMPACT_ATOMS: atom_id res chain seq x y z
N MET A 1 -6.53 27.43 16.71
CA MET A 1 -5.99 26.06 16.64
C MET A 1 -6.24 25.56 15.23
N LYS A 2 -5.17 25.34 14.44
CA LYS A 2 -5.28 25.07 13.00
C LYS A 2 -5.86 23.67 12.76
N THR A 3 -7.04 23.61 12.16
CA THR A 3 -7.62 22.38 11.61
C THR A 3 -6.72 21.88 10.48
N MET A 4 -6.07 20.73 10.65
CA MET A 4 -5.35 20.06 9.57
C MET A 4 -6.39 19.45 8.64
N MET A 5 -6.63 20.11 7.50
CA MET A 5 -7.38 19.55 6.39
C MET A 5 -6.52 18.44 5.76
N VAL A 6 -6.87 17.17 5.99
CA VAL A 6 -6.32 16.07 5.20
C VAL A 6 -6.98 16.15 3.83
N LYS A 7 -6.27 16.76 2.87
CA LYS A 7 -6.66 16.72 1.46
C LYS A 7 -6.46 15.30 0.95
N THR A 8 -7.51 14.48 0.91
CA THR A 8 -7.49 13.21 0.18
C THR A 8 -8.19 13.40 -1.16
N GLU A 9 -7.56 14.17 -2.06
CA GLU A 9 -7.95 14.22 -3.46
C GLU A 9 -7.47 12.91 -4.12
N GLN A 10 -8.35 11.91 -4.15
CA GLN A 10 -8.29 10.74 -5.05
C GLN A 10 -6.91 10.09 -5.20
N ASP A 11 -6.26 9.78 -4.08
CA ASP A 11 -5.22 8.75 -4.09
C ASP A 11 -5.93 7.40 -4.24
N ARG A 12 -5.61 6.65 -5.29
CA ARG A 12 -6.29 5.39 -5.59
C ARG A 12 -5.94 4.40 -4.49
N ALA A 13 -6.81 4.29 -3.48
CA ALA A 13 -6.60 3.48 -2.30
C ALA A 13 -6.03 2.11 -2.67
N VAL A 14 -4.81 1.84 -2.19
CA VAL A 14 -4.14 0.56 -2.39
C VAL A 14 -4.75 -0.43 -1.41
N HIS A 15 -5.24 -1.55 -1.94
CA HIS A 15 -5.79 -2.63 -1.14
C HIS A 15 -4.82 -3.81 -1.14
N CYS A 16 -4.74 -4.50 -0.01
CA CYS A 16 -3.89 -5.66 0.18
C CYS A 16 -4.46 -6.86 -0.59
N ASP A 17 -3.65 -7.51 -1.43
CA ASP A 17 -4.06 -8.70 -2.18
C ASP A 17 -4.44 -9.87 -1.26
N ARG A 18 -3.86 -9.94 -0.06
CA ARG A 18 -4.07 -11.04 0.89
C ARG A 18 -5.43 -10.96 1.61
N CYS A 19 -5.90 -9.76 1.95
CA CYS A 19 -7.08 -9.60 2.82
C CYS A 19 -8.07 -8.52 2.36
N GLY A 20 -7.77 -7.78 1.29
CA GLY A 20 -8.56 -6.64 0.82
C GLY A 20 -8.46 -5.38 1.70
N GLY A 21 -7.71 -5.43 2.80
CA GLY A 21 -7.54 -4.32 3.73
C GLY A 21 -6.78 -3.13 3.12
N LEU A 22 -6.98 -1.94 3.70
CA LEU A 22 -6.28 -0.73 3.27
C LEU A 22 -4.77 -0.85 3.49
N MET A 23 -3.99 -0.39 2.52
CA MET A 23 -2.54 -0.25 2.65
C MET A 23 -2.14 1.22 2.77
N VAL A 24 -1.12 1.47 3.57
CA VAL A 24 -0.52 2.79 3.79
C VAL A 24 0.96 2.75 3.42
N TRP A 25 1.50 3.88 2.96
CA TRP A 25 2.93 4.01 2.74
C TRP A 25 3.66 4.02 4.09
N GLU A 26 4.67 3.19 4.24
CA GLU A 26 5.48 3.08 5.44
C GLU A 26 6.97 3.00 5.05
N CYS A 27 7.78 3.77 5.77
CA CYS A 27 9.24 3.75 5.69
C CYS A 27 9.78 2.97 6.89
N LEU A 28 10.47 1.86 6.65
CA LEU A 28 11.15 1.08 7.67
C LEU A 28 12.56 1.62 7.85
N SER A 29 12.71 2.63 8.71
CA SER A 29 13.96 3.41 8.87
C SER A 29 15.17 2.55 9.26
N ASP A 30 14.98 1.46 10.01
CA ASP A 30 16.06 0.54 10.37
C ASP A 30 16.62 -0.24 9.18
N LEU A 31 15.84 -0.34 8.09
CA LEU A 31 16.18 -1.09 6.89
C LEU A 31 16.39 -0.19 5.66
N ASP A 32 16.07 1.10 5.75
CA ASP A 32 16.08 2.06 4.63
C ASP A 32 15.22 1.59 3.43
N ILE A 33 14.07 0.99 3.74
CA ILE A 33 13.12 0.45 2.76
C ILE A 33 11.78 1.17 2.89
N ASP A 34 11.25 1.62 1.76
CA ASP A 34 9.90 2.15 1.64
C ASP A 34 8.95 1.14 1.01
N GLY A 35 7.70 1.10 1.47
CA GLY A 35 6.70 0.22 0.87
C GLY A 35 5.29 0.44 1.38
N TRP A 36 4.40 -0.46 0.95
CA TRP A 36 3.00 -0.46 1.36
C TRP A 36 2.78 -1.48 2.47
N ARG A 37 2.29 -1.04 3.63
CA ARG A 37 1.88 -1.92 4.72
C ARG A 37 0.37 -2.00 4.85
N CYS A 38 -0.16 -3.21 4.95
CA CYS A 38 -1.56 -3.43 5.28
C CYS A 38 -1.82 -3.20 6.77
N VAL A 39 -2.81 -2.35 7.08
CA VAL A 39 -3.19 -2.05 8.47
C VAL A 39 -3.98 -3.19 9.14
N VAL A 40 -4.49 -4.15 8.36
CA VAL A 40 -5.31 -5.26 8.86
C VAL A 40 -4.46 -6.49 9.17
N CYS A 41 -3.66 -6.95 8.20
CA CYS A 41 -2.89 -8.20 8.34
C CYS A 41 -1.38 -7.99 8.51
N GLY A 42 -0.88 -6.75 8.37
CA GLY A 42 0.54 -6.43 8.50
C GLY A 42 1.40 -6.80 7.29
N ASP A 43 0.80 -7.24 6.18
CA ASP A 43 1.53 -7.57 4.94
C ASP A 43 2.25 -6.32 4.40
N PHE A 44 3.53 -6.45 4.07
CA PHE A 44 4.39 -5.36 3.58
C PHE A 44 4.84 -5.68 2.17
N VAL A 45 4.52 -4.81 1.21
CA VAL A 45 4.76 -5.04 -0.22
C VAL A 45 5.50 -3.84 -0.79
N ASP A 46 6.62 -4.12 -1.46
CA ASP A 46 7.38 -3.14 -2.21
C ASP A 46 6.52 -2.54 -3.35
N PRO A 47 6.63 -1.23 -3.63
CA PRO A 47 5.84 -0.55 -4.65
C PRO A 47 6.02 -1.12 -6.07
N ILE A 48 7.19 -1.65 -6.40
CA ILE A 48 7.48 -2.29 -7.70
C ILE A 48 6.73 -3.62 -7.79
N ILE A 49 6.74 -4.43 -6.73
CA ILE A 49 5.97 -5.68 -6.68
C ILE A 49 4.48 -5.38 -6.84
N LEU A 50 3.99 -4.35 -6.14
CA LEU A 50 2.59 -3.93 -6.21
C LEU A 50 2.22 -3.45 -7.63
N ALA A 51 3.10 -2.69 -8.28
CA ALA A 51 2.90 -2.26 -9.67
C ALA A 51 2.85 -3.46 -10.63
N HIS A 52 3.76 -4.42 -10.49
CA HIS A 52 3.81 -5.60 -11.36
C HIS A 52 2.55 -6.48 -11.23
N ARG A 53 2.04 -6.68 -10.01
CA ARG A 53 0.79 -7.42 -9.77
C ARG A 53 -0.43 -6.73 -10.39
N ARG A 54 -0.45 -5.40 -10.41
CA ARG A 54 -1.53 -4.63 -11.04
C ARG A 54 -1.50 -4.73 -12.57
N GLU A 55 -0.31 -4.80 -13.16
CA GLU A 55 -0.13 -4.94 -14.61
C GLU A 55 -0.42 -6.35 -15.12
N ARG A 56 -0.20 -7.37 -14.26
CA ARG A 56 -0.45 -8.77 -14.57
C ARG A 56 -1.29 -9.38 -13.46
N PRO A 57 -2.63 -9.29 -13.53
CA PRO A 57 -3.46 -10.22 -12.77
C PRO A 57 -3.05 -11.61 -13.27
N GLU A 58 -2.39 -12.37 -12.41
CA GLU A 58 -1.99 -13.74 -12.67
C GLU A 58 -3.24 -14.53 -13.09
N THR A 59 -3.40 -14.71 -14.40
CA THR A 59 -4.44 -15.57 -14.96
C THR A 59 -4.01 -16.99 -14.62
N GLY A 60 -4.57 -17.53 -13.54
CA GLY A 60 -4.35 -18.90 -13.11
C GLY A 60 -4.53 -19.86 -14.28
N TYR A 61 -3.48 -20.62 -14.57
CA TYR A 61 -3.45 -21.79 -15.44
C TYR A 61 -2.98 -22.99 -14.64
#